data_AF-A0A960MWX1-F1
#
_entry.id   AF-A0A960MWX1-F1
#
_cell.length_a   1.000
_cell.length_b   1.000
_cell.length_c   1.000
_cell.angle_alpha   90.00
_cell.angle_beta   90.00
_cell.angle_gamma   90.00
#
_symmetry.space_group_name_H-M   'P 1'
#
loop_
_entity.id
_entity.type
_entity.pdbx_description
1 polymer ?
#
loop_
_entity_poly.entity_id
_entity_poly.type
_entity_poly.pdbx_seq_one_letter_code
_entity_poly.pdbx_strand_id
1 'polypeptide(L)'
;VDNGVLHFRIVRKAPGRLVGEALTEGQMGSRRHINLPGVRVNLPSLTDKDREDIALAAAIDADYVAISFVRDAGHVGDLRKALEAQGSPARIVSKIEDQEAMRHLREIVEASDAVMVARGDLGIEVHIEELPVVQRTILEECARVGRKVIVATHMLESMIENPVPTRAEVTDVANAVYEQADAIMLSGETSVGHYPVKCVEIMDRIARRMERERGARFCEAIELTTEKQHTVRS
;
A
#
# COMPACT_ATOMS: atom_id res chain seq x y z
N VAL A 1 -6.93 15.78 5.66
CA VAL A 1 -6.90 15.37 7.09
C VAL A 1 -7.95 14.29 7.29
N ASP A 2 -7.66 13.28 8.11
CA ASP A 2 -8.58 12.15 8.41
C ASP A 2 -8.99 11.40 7.13
N ASN A 3 -8.04 10.74 6.49
CA ASN A 3 -8.23 9.98 5.25
C ASN A 3 -8.85 10.79 4.08
N GLY A 4 -8.55 12.09 4.02
CA GLY A 4 -9.07 12.98 2.98
C GLY A 4 -10.50 13.49 3.23
N VAL A 5 -11.15 13.18 4.34
CA VAL A 5 -12.50 13.70 4.63
C VAL A 5 -12.52 15.21 4.86
N LEU A 6 -11.50 15.72 5.58
CA LEU A 6 -11.38 17.13 5.90
C LEU A 6 -10.31 17.80 5.03
N HIS A 7 -10.74 18.73 4.18
CA HIS A 7 -9.89 19.49 3.27
C HIS A 7 -9.63 20.90 3.81
N PHE A 8 -8.38 21.34 3.73
CA PHE A 8 -7.97 22.68 4.17
C PHE A 8 -7.15 23.37 3.10
N ARG A 9 -7.47 24.63 2.79
CA ARG A 9 -6.62 25.51 1.99
C ARG A 9 -5.76 26.35 2.92
N ILE A 10 -4.43 26.27 2.79
CA ILE A 10 -3.54 27.13 3.58
C ILE A 10 -3.64 28.58 3.06
N VAL A 11 -4.08 29.49 3.91
CA VAL A 11 -4.26 30.92 3.58
C VAL A 11 -3.15 31.79 4.17
N ARG A 12 -2.47 31.35 5.24
CA ARG A 12 -1.35 32.09 5.82
C ARG A 12 -0.34 31.17 6.49
N LYS A 13 0.96 31.46 6.29
CA LYS A 13 2.07 30.81 6.99
C LYS A 13 2.63 31.77 8.05
N ALA A 14 2.94 31.28 9.24
CA ALA A 14 3.62 32.03 10.30
C ALA A 14 4.58 31.11 11.07
N PRO A 15 5.53 31.64 11.85
CA PRO A 15 6.47 30.82 12.61
C PRO A 15 5.73 29.81 13.51
N GLY A 16 6.02 28.52 13.33
CA GLY A 16 5.41 27.42 14.09
C GLY A 16 3.92 27.17 13.84
N ARG A 17 3.29 27.82 12.85
CA ARG A 17 1.84 27.65 12.60
C ARG A 17 1.43 27.88 11.15
N LEU A 18 0.45 27.09 10.71
CA LEU A 18 -0.28 27.30 9.46
C LEU A 18 -1.71 27.71 9.79
N VAL A 19 -2.24 28.69 9.06
CA VAL A 19 -3.66 29.03 9.11
C VAL A 19 -4.30 28.50 7.84
N GLY A 20 -5.28 27.62 8.01
CA GLY A 20 -6.06 27.03 6.93
C GLY A 20 -7.52 27.43 6.98
N GLU A 21 -8.13 27.54 5.81
CA GLU A 21 -9.58 27.63 5.61
C GLU A 21 -10.11 26.22 5.36
N ALA A 22 -11.14 25.78 6.09
CA ALA A 22 -11.79 24.50 5.85
C ALA A 22 -12.62 24.57 4.56
N LEU A 23 -12.42 23.60 3.67
CA LEU A 23 -13.14 23.51 2.40
C LEU A 23 -14.29 22.49 2.46
N THR A 24 -14.30 21.62 3.46
CA THR A 24 -15.35 20.62 3.68
C THR A 24 -15.90 20.73 5.10
N GLU A 25 -17.18 20.41 5.25
CA GLU A 25 -17.79 20.22 6.57
C GLU A 25 -17.43 18.85 7.13
N GLY A 26 -17.24 18.76 8.45
CA GLY A 26 -17.03 17.48 9.12
C GLY A 26 -16.57 17.63 10.57
N GLN A 27 -16.41 16.50 11.25
CA GLN A 27 -15.98 16.46 12.64
C GLN A 27 -14.49 16.13 12.75
N MET A 28 -13.74 16.93 13.49
CA MET A 28 -12.33 16.68 13.77
C MET A 28 -12.19 15.98 15.13
N GLY A 29 -11.69 14.75 15.12
CA GLY A 29 -11.31 14.02 16.33
C GLY A 29 -9.88 14.29 16.78
N SER A 30 -9.41 13.55 17.80
CA SER A 30 -8.01 13.60 18.24
C SER A 30 -7.12 12.70 17.37
N ARG A 31 -5.81 13.02 17.30
CA ARG A 31 -4.76 12.22 16.62
C ARG A 31 -5.11 11.79 15.19
N ARG A 32 -5.66 12.72 14.39
CA ARG A 32 -5.99 12.47 12.97
C ARG A 32 -4.75 12.56 12.08
N HIS A 33 -4.70 11.70 11.06
CA HIS A 33 -3.66 11.73 10.04
C HIS A 33 -3.78 13.00 9.18
N ILE A 34 -2.63 13.59 8.86
CA ILE A 34 -2.50 14.78 8.04
C ILE A 34 -1.62 14.43 6.84
N ASN A 35 -2.22 14.49 5.65
CA ASN A 35 -1.50 14.39 4.38
C ASN A 35 -1.25 15.79 3.83
N LEU A 36 -0.13 15.97 3.15
CA LEU A 36 0.28 17.25 2.55
C LEU A 36 0.57 17.02 1.06
N PRO A 37 -0.47 16.93 0.21
CA PRO A 37 -0.32 16.51 -1.17
C PRO A 37 0.74 17.31 -1.92
N GLY A 38 1.69 16.61 -2.53
CA GLY A 38 2.79 17.21 -3.31
C GLY A 38 3.88 17.91 -2.48
N VAL A 39 3.83 17.85 -1.15
CA VAL A 39 4.87 18.42 -0.27
C VAL A 39 5.82 17.31 0.18
N ARG A 40 7.10 17.47 -0.13
CA ARG A 40 8.15 16.61 0.41
C ARG A 40 8.32 16.86 1.91
N VAL A 41 7.96 15.87 2.72
CA VAL A 41 8.14 15.91 4.17
C VAL A 41 9.54 15.39 4.52
N ASN A 42 10.37 16.25 5.12
CA ASN A 42 11.75 15.91 5.49
C ASN A 42 11.82 15.18 6.84
N LEU A 43 11.24 13.99 6.91
CA LEU A 43 11.36 13.08 8.05
C LEU A 43 12.54 12.10 7.84
N PRO A 44 13.16 11.62 8.94
CA PRO A 44 14.19 10.58 8.87
C PRO A 44 13.65 9.30 8.23
N SER A 45 14.56 8.41 7.81
CA SER A 45 14.17 7.16 7.17
C SER A 45 13.48 6.17 8.10
N LEU A 46 13.99 6.09 9.32
CA LEU A 46 13.44 5.30 10.41
C LEU A 46 13.42 6.18 11.66
N THR A 47 12.29 6.25 12.33
CA THR A 47 12.15 6.89 13.64
C THR A 47 12.67 5.98 14.74
N ASP A 48 12.85 6.53 15.95
CA ASP A 48 13.25 5.71 17.12
C ASP A 48 12.21 4.62 17.42
N LYS A 49 10.93 4.94 17.24
CA LYS A 49 9.85 3.96 17.34
C LYS A 49 9.98 2.85 16.30
N ASP A 50 10.29 3.18 15.04
CA ASP A 50 10.45 2.15 13.99
C ASP A 50 11.60 1.20 14.35
N ARG A 51 12.67 1.69 15.00
CA ARG A 51 13.78 0.84 15.45
C ARG A 51 13.36 -0.13 16.55
N GLU A 52 12.51 0.30 17.47
CA GLU A 52 11.91 -0.56 18.50
C GLU A 52 11.01 -1.63 17.86
N ASP A 53 10.17 -1.23 16.90
CA ASP A 53 9.26 -2.15 16.20
C ASP A 53 10.05 -3.16 15.32
N ILE A 54 11.17 -2.76 14.73
CA ILE A 54 12.09 -3.65 13.99
C ILE A 54 12.74 -4.68 14.92
N ALA A 55 13.18 -4.26 16.11
CA ALA A 55 13.74 -5.18 17.10
C ALA A 55 12.69 -6.19 17.58
N LEU A 56 11.44 -5.75 17.76
CA LEU A 56 10.32 -6.65 18.06
C LEU A 56 10.06 -7.62 16.91
N ALA A 57 10.01 -7.13 15.66
CA ALA A 57 9.79 -7.96 14.48
C ALA A 57 10.86 -9.05 14.33
N ALA A 58 12.12 -8.72 14.64
CA ALA A 58 13.20 -9.69 14.70
C ALA A 58 12.99 -10.72 15.83
N ALA A 59 12.61 -10.27 17.02
CA ALA A 59 12.42 -11.15 18.18
C ALA A 59 11.25 -12.14 18.03
N ILE A 60 10.25 -11.83 17.19
CA ILE A 60 9.12 -12.71 16.90
C ILE A 60 9.29 -13.51 15.60
N ASP A 61 10.47 -13.46 14.98
CA ASP A 61 10.78 -14.12 13.70
C ASP A 61 9.77 -13.77 12.59
N ALA A 62 9.41 -12.48 12.48
CA ALA A 62 8.46 -12.02 11.47
C ALA A 62 8.96 -12.33 10.03
N ASP A 63 8.10 -12.92 9.19
CA ASP A 63 8.45 -13.24 7.80
C ASP A 63 8.61 -11.99 6.93
N TYR A 64 7.79 -10.97 7.19
CA TYR A 64 7.75 -9.72 6.44
C TYR A 64 7.66 -8.52 7.38
N VAL A 65 8.34 -7.44 7.00
CA VAL A 65 8.20 -6.12 7.61
C VAL A 65 7.81 -5.13 6.52
N ALA A 66 6.70 -4.42 6.71
CA ALA A 66 6.24 -3.41 5.79
C ALA A 66 6.71 -2.02 6.22
N ILE A 67 7.30 -1.25 5.29
CA ILE A 67 7.70 0.15 5.53
C ILE A 67 6.70 1.11 4.91
N SER A 68 6.18 2.00 5.75
CA SER A 68 5.27 3.07 5.36
C SER A 68 6.02 4.28 4.81
N PHE A 69 5.35 5.02 3.92
CA PHE A 69 5.81 6.24 3.27
C PHE A 69 7.21 6.09 2.70
N VAL A 70 7.44 4.99 1.97
CA VAL A 70 8.71 4.74 1.30
C VAL A 70 8.93 5.80 0.23
N ARG A 71 10.08 6.47 0.23
CA ARG A 71 10.34 7.59 -0.69
C ARG A 71 11.31 7.25 -1.82
N ASP A 72 12.26 6.37 -1.56
CA ASP A 72 13.34 6.03 -2.48
C ASP A 72 13.95 4.66 -2.10
N ALA A 73 14.87 4.17 -2.92
CA ALA A 73 15.58 2.92 -2.64
C ALA A 73 16.48 2.98 -1.38
N GLY A 74 16.95 4.17 -0.99
CA GLY A 74 17.76 4.37 0.20
C GLY A 74 16.98 4.06 1.48
N HIS A 75 15.72 4.48 1.52
CA HIS A 75 14.74 4.16 2.56
C HIS A 75 14.61 2.64 2.79
N VAL A 76 14.50 1.88 1.71
CA VAL A 76 14.44 0.40 1.75
C VAL A 76 15.77 -0.17 2.25
N GLY A 77 16.90 0.39 1.81
CA GLY A 77 18.24 0.00 2.25
C GLY A 77 18.49 0.24 3.74
N ASP A 78 17.96 1.32 4.30
CA ASP A 78 18.07 1.63 5.73
C ASP A 78 17.30 0.62 6.59
N LEU A 79 16.08 0.24 6.17
CA LEU A 79 15.33 -0.84 6.83
C LEU A 79 16.07 -2.18 6.73
N ARG A 80 16.63 -2.50 5.55
CA ARG A 80 17.39 -3.73 5.34
C ARG A 80 18.57 -3.83 6.32
N LYS A 81 19.37 -2.75 6.43
CA LYS A 81 20.48 -2.68 7.40
C LYS A 81 20.00 -2.80 8.84
N ALA A 82 18.86 -2.21 9.18
CA ALA A 82 18.30 -2.30 10.53
C ALA A 82 17.86 -3.73 10.89
N LEU A 83 17.23 -4.45 9.96
CA LEU A 83 16.87 -5.86 10.12
C LEU A 83 18.11 -6.76 10.23
N GLU A 84 19.09 -6.57 9.35
CA GLU A 84 20.36 -7.30 9.38
C GLU A 84 21.12 -7.10 10.70
N ALA A 85 21.12 -5.88 11.24
CA ALA A 85 21.73 -5.59 12.54
C ALA A 85 21.05 -6.31 13.72
N GLN A 86 19.76 -6.68 13.58
CA GLN A 86 19.03 -7.51 14.53
C GLN A 86 19.12 -9.01 14.21
N GLY A 87 19.83 -9.41 13.14
CA GLY A 87 19.90 -10.79 12.68
C GLY A 87 18.59 -11.33 12.07
N SER A 88 17.66 -10.45 11.69
CA SER A 88 16.36 -10.84 11.14
C SER A 88 16.45 -11.16 9.65
N PRO A 89 15.91 -12.32 9.20
CA PRO A 89 15.80 -12.66 7.78
C PRO A 89 14.54 -12.10 7.11
N ALA A 90 13.77 -11.24 7.80
CA ALA A 90 12.49 -10.73 7.33
C ALA A 90 12.61 -10.04 5.96
N ARG A 91 11.61 -10.28 5.11
CA ARG A 91 11.49 -9.65 3.79
C ARG A 91 10.84 -8.27 3.91
N ILE A 92 11.25 -7.34 3.05
CA ILE A 92 10.71 -5.96 3.08
C ILE A 92 9.54 -5.80 2.11
N VAL A 93 8.42 -5.28 2.62
CA VAL A 93 7.28 -4.81 1.81
C VAL A 93 7.27 -3.29 1.77
N SER A 94 7.51 -2.70 0.61
CA SER A 94 7.49 -1.23 0.46
C SER A 94 6.08 -0.74 0.14
N LYS A 95 5.52 0.12 0.98
CA LYS A 95 4.17 0.68 0.78
C LYS A 95 4.22 1.94 -0.08
N ILE A 96 3.65 1.88 -1.27
CA ILE A 96 3.51 3.02 -2.17
C ILE A 96 2.30 3.83 -1.74
N GLU A 97 2.56 4.95 -1.06
CA GLU A 97 1.55 5.76 -0.35
C GLU A 97 1.49 7.22 -0.83
N ASP A 98 2.47 7.68 -1.60
CA ASP A 98 2.54 9.08 -2.03
C ASP A 98 3.12 9.28 -3.43
N GLN A 99 3.12 10.53 -3.89
CA GLN A 99 3.67 10.92 -5.19
C GLN A 99 5.21 10.81 -5.25
N GLU A 100 5.92 10.84 -4.12
CA GLU A 100 7.38 10.71 -4.10
C GLU A 100 7.80 9.26 -4.38
N ALA A 101 7.13 8.31 -3.74
CA ALA A 101 7.23 6.89 -4.03
C ALA A 101 6.99 6.60 -5.52
N MET A 102 5.97 7.24 -6.11
CA MET A 102 5.65 7.08 -7.53
C MET A 102 6.75 7.62 -8.46
N ARG A 103 7.42 8.72 -8.10
CA ARG A 103 8.55 9.25 -8.89
C ARG A 103 9.76 8.32 -8.87
N HIS A 104 9.95 7.59 -7.77
CA HIS A 104 11.05 6.65 -7.57
C HIS A 104 10.59 5.18 -7.65
N LEU A 105 9.45 4.91 -8.31
CA LEU A 105 8.80 3.60 -8.27
C LEU A 105 9.73 2.45 -8.68
N ARG A 106 10.49 2.64 -9.77
CA ARG A 106 11.38 1.59 -10.31
C ARG A 106 12.47 1.18 -9.32
N GLU A 107 13.16 2.15 -8.74
CA GLU A 107 14.25 1.87 -7.80
C GLU A 107 13.73 1.26 -6.49
N ILE A 108 12.54 1.68 -6.02
CA ILE A 108 11.88 1.08 -4.86
C ILE A 108 11.51 -0.38 -5.17
N VAL A 109 10.85 -0.65 -6.29
CA VAL A 109 10.45 -2.00 -6.72
C VAL A 109 11.66 -2.94 -6.82
N GLU A 110 12.78 -2.44 -7.36
CA GLU A 110 14.01 -3.21 -7.48
C GLU A 110 14.65 -3.51 -6.12
N ALA A 111 14.67 -2.56 -5.18
CA ALA A 111 15.27 -2.71 -3.85
C ALA A 111 14.44 -3.51 -2.83
N SER A 112 13.11 -3.57 -3.02
CA SER A 112 12.17 -4.21 -2.09
C SER A 112 12.17 -5.73 -2.20
N ASP A 113 11.50 -6.46 -1.30
CA ASP A 113 11.23 -7.89 -1.49
C ASP A 113 9.82 -8.13 -2.05
N ALA A 114 8.87 -7.29 -1.65
CA ALA A 114 7.55 -7.12 -2.23
C ALA A 114 7.12 -5.64 -2.16
N VAL A 115 6.03 -5.28 -2.84
CA VAL A 115 5.47 -3.93 -2.87
C VAL A 115 3.99 -3.99 -2.49
N MET A 116 3.50 -2.96 -1.82
CA MET A 116 2.08 -2.82 -1.48
C MET A 116 1.54 -1.53 -2.08
N VAL A 117 0.45 -1.64 -2.85
CA VAL A 117 -0.36 -0.50 -3.29
C VAL A 117 -1.26 -0.11 -2.12
N ALA A 118 -0.85 0.89 -1.34
CA ALA A 118 -1.56 1.34 -0.15
C ALA A 118 -2.54 2.47 -0.51
N ARG A 119 -3.69 2.06 -1.05
CA ARG A 119 -4.68 2.94 -1.71
C ARG A 119 -5.31 3.99 -0.79
N GLY A 120 -5.37 3.74 0.52
CA GLY A 120 -5.91 4.66 1.52
C GLY A 120 -5.15 5.99 1.53
N ASP A 121 -3.85 5.96 1.79
CA ASP A 121 -3.01 7.17 1.76
C ASP A 121 -2.77 7.66 0.32
N LEU A 122 -2.53 6.73 -0.61
CA LEU A 122 -2.26 7.09 -2.00
C LEU A 122 -3.43 7.83 -2.66
N GLY A 123 -4.67 7.43 -2.37
CA GLY A 123 -5.88 8.07 -2.86
C GLY A 123 -6.14 9.47 -2.31
N ILE A 124 -5.41 9.88 -1.26
CA ILE A 124 -5.40 11.25 -0.74
C ILE A 124 -4.31 12.08 -1.44
N GLU A 125 -3.20 11.43 -1.79
CA GLU A 125 -2.04 12.05 -2.42
C GLU A 125 -2.25 12.30 -3.93
N VAL A 126 -3.06 11.49 -4.62
CA VAL A 126 -3.40 11.67 -6.04
C VAL A 126 -4.86 12.07 -6.23
N HIS A 127 -5.20 12.58 -7.41
CA HIS A 127 -6.60 12.74 -7.80
C HIS A 127 -7.29 11.36 -7.82
N ILE A 128 -8.52 11.29 -7.31
CA ILE A 128 -9.20 9.99 -7.07
C ILE A 128 -9.41 9.20 -8.37
N GLU A 129 -9.60 9.90 -9.50
CA GLU A 129 -9.71 9.34 -10.84
C GLU A 129 -8.38 8.77 -11.38
N GLU A 130 -7.23 9.21 -10.84
CA GLU A 130 -5.90 8.71 -11.21
C GLU A 130 -5.52 7.45 -10.43
N LEU A 131 -6.15 7.20 -9.28
CA LEU A 131 -5.81 6.05 -8.41
C LEU A 131 -5.83 4.69 -9.14
N PRO A 132 -6.83 4.37 -9.99
CA PRO A 132 -6.81 3.12 -10.75
C PRO A 132 -5.65 3.03 -11.76
N VAL A 133 -5.25 4.17 -12.34
CA VAL A 133 -4.12 4.24 -13.29
C VAL A 133 -2.81 4.00 -12.55
N VAL A 134 -2.63 4.67 -11.42
CA VAL A 134 -1.45 4.54 -10.56
C VAL A 134 -1.29 3.12 -10.02
N GLN A 135 -2.36 2.49 -9.55
CA GLN A 135 -2.35 1.08 -9.15
C GLN A 135 -1.80 0.20 -10.28
N ARG A 136 -2.35 0.34 -11.48
CA ARG A 136 -1.91 -0.46 -12.64
C ARG A 136 -0.44 -0.25 -12.96
N THR A 137 0.04 0.99 -12.94
CA THR A 137 1.46 1.30 -13.13
C THR A 137 2.35 0.59 -12.11
N ILE A 138 1.94 0.54 -10.84
CA ILE A 138 2.69 -0.18 -9.80
C ILE A 138 2.72 -1.69 -10.09
N LEU A 139 1.58 -2.29 -10.47
CA LEU A 139 1.49 -3.70 -10.81
C LEU A 139 2.35 -4.04 -12.04
N GLU A 140 2.32 -3.21 -13.09
CA GLU A 140 3.13 -3.39 -14.30
C GLU A 140 4.64 -3.32 -14.02
N GLU A 141 5.10 -2.35 -13.21
CA GLU A 141 6.51 -2.24 -12.83
C GLU A 141 6.95 -3.41 -11.92
N CYS A 142 6.06 -3.89 -11.04
CA CYS A 142 6.33 -5.09 -10.25
C CYS A 142 6.45 -6.33 -11.15
N ALA A 143 5.49 -6.52 -12.07
CA ALA A 143 5.51 -7.61 -13.02
C ALA A 143 6.80 -7.60 -13.85
N ARG A 144 7.22 -6.44 -14.38
CA ARG A 144 8.43 -6.26 -15.20
C ARG A 144 9.68 -6.93 -14.61
N VAL A 145 9.85 -6.86 -13.29
CA VAL A 145 11.03 -7.44 -12.61
C VAL A 145 10.72 -8.72 -11.83
N GLY A 146 9.48 -9.20 -11.85
CA GLY A 146 9.01 -10.34 -11.07
C GLY A 146 8.87 -10.06 -9.57
N ARG A 147 8.64 -8.80 -9.19
CA ARG A 147 8.42 -8.39 -7.79
C ARG A 147 6.99 -8.70 -7.38
N LYS A 148 6.83 -9.23 -6.17
CA LYS A 148 5.51 -9.52 -5.60
C LYS A 148 4.77 -8.24 -5.24
N VAL A 149 3.48 -8.17 -5.55
CA VAL A 149 2.65 -6.98 -5.31
C VAL A 149 1.35 -7.30 -4.57
N ILE A 150 1.05 -6.48 -3.56
CA ILE A 150 -0.15 -6.56 -2.73
C ILE A 150 -1.04 -5.36 -3.05
N VAL A 151 -2.32 -5.58 -3.39
CA VAL A 151 -3.31 -4.49 -3.45
C VAL A 151 -4.04 -4.41 -2.12
N ALA A 152 -4.01 -3.23 -1.49
CA ALA A 152 -4.42 -3.06 -0.11
C ALA A 152 -5.44 -1.92 0.08
N THR A 153 -6.13 -1.98 1.22
CA THR A 153 -7.09 -0.99 1.78
C THR A 153 -8.38 -0.81 0.99
N HIS A 154 -9.52 -0.65 1.69
CA HIS A 154 -10.84 -0.40 1.12
C HIS A 154 -11.31 -1.42 0.06
N MET A 155 -10.91 -2.69 0.18
CA MET A 155 -11.32 -3.73 -0.77
C MET A 155 -12.77 -4.14 -0.54
N LEU A 156 -13.18 -4.27 0.73
CA LEU A 156 -14.54 -4.63 1.16
C LEU A 156 -15.03 -3.71 2.30
N GLU A 157 -14.67 -2.43 2.27
CA GLU A 157 -14.82 -1.46 3.37
C GLU A 157 -16.20 -1.47 4.04
N SER A 158 -17.28 -1.50 3.25
CA SER A 158 -18.66 -1.50 3.76
C SER A 158 -18.95 -2.70 4.67
N MET A 159 -18.16 -3.78 4.55
CA MET A 159 -18.30 -4.97 5.37
C MET A 159 -17.77 -4.84 6.80
N ILE A 160 -17.14 -3.71 7.15
CA ILE A 160 -16.90 -3.37 8.56
C ILE A 160 -18.24 -3.37 9.31
N GLU A 161 -19.27 -2.76 8.71
CA GLU A 161 -20.59 -2.59 9.32
C GLU A 161 -21.65 -3.53 8.73
N ASN A 162 -21.44 -4.04 7.52
CA ASN A 162 -22.47 -4.79 6.78
C ASN A 162 -22.06 -6.25 6.49
N PRO A 163 -23.00 -7.21 6.51
CA PRO A 163 -22.67 -8.60 6.25
C PRO A 163 -22.46 -8.93 4.77
N VAL A 164 -22.65 -7.97 3.84
CA VAL A 164 -22.57 -8.18 2.38
C VAL A 164 -21.92 -6.94 1.77
N PRO A 165 -20.95 -7.10 0.84
CA PRO A 165 -20.29 -5.97 0.20
C PRO A 165 -21.18 -5.31 -0.86
N THR A 166 -20.80 -4.12 -1.25
CA THR A 166 -21.38 -3.42 -2.41
C THR A 166 -20.96 -4.07 -3.73
N ARG A 167 -21.66 -3.72 -4.82
CA ARG A 167 -21.25 -4.18 -6.17
C ARG A 167 -19.91 -3.58 -6.59
N ALA A 168 -19.62 -2.35 -6.18
CA ALA A 168 -18.34 -1.70 -6.46
C ALA A 168 -17.18 -2.46 -5.82
N GLU A 169 -17.30 -2.84 -4.55
CA GLU A 169 -16.28 -3.63 -3.82
C GLU A 169 -16.05 -5.01 -4.44
N VAL A 170 -17.10 -5.69 -4.87
CA VAL A 170 -16.96 -6.96 -5.59
C VAL A 170 -16.18 -6.77 -6.89
N THR A 171 -16.47 -5.73 -7.66
CA THR A 171 -15.76 -5.40 -8.89
C THR A 171 -14.31 -4.98 -8.62
N ASP A 172 -14.06 -4.26 -7.53
CA ASP A 172 -12.72 -3.83 -7.13
C ASP A 172 -11.80 -5.02 -6.80
N VAL A 173 -12.28 -5.94 -5.94
CA VAL A 173 -11.58 -7.20 -5.67
C VAL A 173 -11.37 -8.01 -6.96
N ALA A 174 -12.39 -8.10 -7.80
CA ALA A 174 -12.30 -8.85 -9.05
C ALA A 174 -11.25 -8.25 -10.00
N ASN A 175 -11.17 -6.92 -10.09
CA ASN A 175 -10.21 -6.21 -10.92
C ASN A 175 -8.78 -6.36 -10.40
N ALA A 176 -8.55 -6.27 -9.08
CA ALA A 176 -7.20 -6.49 -8.52
C ALA A 176 -6.65 -7.88 -8.87
N VAL A 177 -7.52 -8.91 -8.85
CA VAL A 177 -7.14 -10.28 -9.26
C VAL A 177 -6.96 -10.38 -10.78
N TYR A 178 -7.83 -9.72 -11.56
CA TYR A 178 -7.67 -9.65 -13.02
C TYR A 178 -6.36 -8.99 -13.43
N GLU A 179 -5.96 -7.91 -12.76
CA GLU A 179 -4.70 -7.21 -12.91
C GLU A 179 -3.50 -8.03 -12.38
N GLN A 180 -3.74 -9.25 -11.87
CA GLN A 180 -2.71 -10.19 -11.44
C GLN A 180 -1.90 -9.72 -10.22
N ALA A 181 -2.56 -9.04 -9.27
CA ALA A 181 -1.97 -8.85 -7.95
C ALA A 181 -1.63 -10.21 -7.31
N ASP A 182 -0.45 -10.34 -6.69
CA ASP A 182 -0.04 -11.57 -6.02
C ASP A 182 -0.81 -11.80 -4.70
N ALA A 183 -1.27 -10.72 -4.08
CA ALA A 183 -2.13 -10.76 -2.92
C ALA A 183 -3.09 -9.56 -2.87
N ILE A 184 -4.20 -9.76 -2.18
CA ILE A 184 -5.19 -8.75 -1.84
C ILE A 184 -5.37 -8.71 -0.33
N MET A 185 -5.56 -7.51 0.25
CA MET A 185 -5.50 -7.31 1.70
C MET A 185 -6.78 -6.71 2.28
N LEU A 186 -7.25 -7.28 3.39
CA LEU A 186 -8.28 -6.72 4.27
C LEU A 186 -7.61 -5.95 5.41
N SER A 187 -8.18 -4.82 5.80
CA SER A 187 -7.66 -3.90 6.81
C SER A 187 -8.64 -3.74 7.98
N GLY A 188 -9.51 -2.73 7.95
CA GLY A 188 -10.53 -2.51 8.98
C GLY A 188 -11.56 -3.63 9.01
N GLU A 189 -11.82 -4.24 7.85
CA GLU A 189 -12.80 -5.30 7.66
C GLU A 189 -12.55 -6.53 8.55
N THR A 190 -11.30 -6.81 8.90
CA THR A 190 -10.90 -7.95 9.75
C THR A 190 -10.40 -7.54 11.13
N SER A 191 -9.76 -6.38 11.25
CA SER A 191 -9.16 -5.93 12.52
C SER A 191 -10.18 -5.39 13.53
N VAL A 192 -11.22 -4.69 13.05
CA VAL A 192 -12.23 -4.04 13.89
C VAL A 192 -13.68 -4.30 13.44
N GLY A 193 -13.87 -4.83 12.22
CA GLY A 193 -15.19 -5.05 11.64
C GLY A 193 -16.05 -6.12 12.33
N HIS A 194 -17.35 -6.05 12.08
CA HIS A 194 -18.35 -6.97 12.66
C HIS A 194 -18.40 -8.34 11.98
N TYR A 195 -17.83 -8.49 10.78
CA TYR A 195 -17.94 -9.70 9.97
C TYR A 195 -16.59 -10.24 9.44
N PRO A 196 -15.53 -10.34 10.28
CA PRO A 196 -14.15 -10.59 9.82
C PRO A 196 -14.00 -11.90 9.03
N VAL A 197 -14.58 -12.99 9.52
CA VAL A 197 -14.54 -14.30 8.85
C VAL A 197 -15.24 -14.25 7.49
N LYS A 198 -16.40 -13.57 7.43
CA LYS A 198 -17.20 -13.47 6.22
C LYS A 198 -16.53 -12.61 5.15
N CYS A 199 -15.79 -11.56 5.56
CA CYS A 199 -14.96 -10.77 4.65
C CYS A 199 -13.94 -11.66 3.94
N VAL A 200 -13.22 -12.52 4.69
CA VAL A 200 -12.25 -13.46 4.13
C VAL A 200 -12.93 -14.47 3.19
N GLU A 201 -14.06 -15.07 3.59
CA GLU A 201 -14.80 -16.00 2.73
C GLU A 201 -15.27 -15.37 1.41
N ILE A 202 -15.75 -14.12 1.46
CA ILE A 202 -16.21 -13.40 0.27
C ILE A 202 -15.03 -13.08 -0.64
N MET A 203 -13.94 -12.56 -0.07
CA MET A 203 -12.72 -12.24 -0.81
C MET A 203 -12.15 -13.48 -1.52
N ASP A 204 -12.05 -14.62 -0.83
CA ASP A 204 -11.63 -15.91 -1.40
C ASP A 204 -12.55 -16.37 -2.55
N ARG A 205 -13.88 -16.28 -2.38
CA ARG A 205 -14.82 -16.66 -3.45
C ARG A 205 -14.67 -15.79 -4.71
N ILE A 206 -14.48 -14.48 -4.55
CA ILE A 206 -14.28 -13.57 -5.68
C ILE A 206 -12.95 -13.90 -6.38
N ALA A 207 -11.87 -14.04 -5.62
CA ALA A 207 -10.55 -14.36 -6.15
C ALA A 207 -10.55 -15.68 -6.94
N ARG A 208 -11.05 -16.78 -6.34
CA ARG A 208 -11.16 -18.09 -7.01
C ARG A 208 -12.04 -18.09 -8.25
N ARG A 209 -13.04 -17.21 -8.31
CA ARG A 209 -13.87 -17.06 -9.50
C ARG A 209 -13.08 -16.37 -10.61
N MET A 210 -12.33 -15.32 -10.28
CA MET A 210 -11.54 -14.55 -11.24
C MET A 210 -10.30 -15.30 -11.74
N GLU A 211 -9.65 -16.11 -10.91
CA GLU A 211 -8.53 -16.97 -11.30
C GLU A 211 -8.87 -18.00 -12.39
N ARG A 212 -10.17 -18.27 -12.62
CA ARG A 212 -10.64 -19.14 -13.72
C ARG A 212 -10.69 -18.43 -15.07
N GLU A 213 -10.59 -17.11 -15.08
CA GLU A 213 -10.60 -16.28 -16.28
C GLU A 213 -9.17 -15.89 -16.68
N ARG A 214 -9.00 -15.40 -17.91
CA ARG A 214 -7.72 -14.83 -18.34
C ARG A 214 -7.52 -13.46 -17.68
N GLY A 215 -6.39 -13.26 -17.00
CA GLY A 215 -5.99 -11.96 -16.44
C GLY A 215 -5.48 -10.95 -17.48
N ALA A 216 -4.91 -9.85 -17.01
CA ALA A 216 -4.39 -8.74 -17.82
C ALA A 216 -3.11 -9.09 -18.61
N ARG A 217 -2.39 -10.14 -18.21
CA ARG A 217 -1.20 -10.68 -18.89
C ARG A 217 -0.02 -9.71 -18.95
N PHE A 218 0.21 -8.97 -17.85
CA PHE A 218 1.37 -8.09 -17.71
C PHE A 218 2.70 -8.82 -17.89
N CYS A 219 2.73 -10.12 -17.60
CA CYS A 219 3.93 -10.93 -17.70
C CYS A 219 4.25 -11.47 -19.12
N GLU A 220 3.39 -11.29 -20.13
CA GLU A 220 3.62 -11.87 -21.47
C GLU A 220 4.82 -11.29 -22.21
N ALA A 221 5.24 -10.06 -21.88
CA ALA A 221 6.35 -9.36 -22.51
C ALA A 221 7.65 -9.33 -21.68
N ILE A 222 7.73 -10.06 -20.56
CA ILE A 222 8.91 -10.03 -19.69
C ILE A 222 10.05 -10.83 -20.34
N GLU A 223 11.16 -10.15 -20.63
CA GLU A 223 12.45 -10.80 -20.88
C GLU A 223 13.01 -11.31 -19.55
N LEU A 224 12.91 -12.62 -19.33
CA LEU A 224 13.48 -13.30 -18.17
C LEU A 224 15.01 -13.32 -18.34
N THR A 225 15.70 -12.38 -17.70
CA THR A 225 17.16 -12.21 -17.81
C THR A 225 17.92 -12.76 -16.61
N THR A 226 17.20 -13.19 -15.55
CA THR A 226 17.80 -13.75 -14.33
C THR A 226 17.17 -15.10 -13.93
N GLU A 227 17.94 -15.98 -13.27
CA GLU A 227 17.47 -17.31 -12.84
C GLU A 227 16.26 -17.26 -11.91
N LYS A 228 16.13 -16.23 -11.06
CA LYS A 228 14.97 -16.00 -10.17
C LYS A 228 13.67 -15.72 -10.94
N GLN A 229 13.75 -15.20 -12.17
CA GLN A 229 12.57 -14.88 -12.97
C GLN A 229 12.03 -16.13 -13.70
N HIS A 230 12.88 -17.11 -14.03
CA HIS A 230 12.46 -18.35 -14.68
C HIS A 230 11.53 -19.22 -13.83
N THR A 231 11.59 -19.10 -12.51
CA THR A 231 10.73 -19.86 -11.57
C THR A 231 9.30 -19.34 -11.49
N VAL A 232 9.00 -18.17 -12.08
CA VAL A 232 7.64 -17.57 -12.09
C VAL A 232 6.82 -18.04 -13.31
N ARG A 233 7.45 -18.70 -14.30
CA ARG A 233 6.77 -19.15 -15.54
C ARG A 233 6.22 -20.59 -15.46
N SER A 234 6.43 -21.31 -14.36
CA SER A 234 5.97 -22.69 -14.16
C SER A 234 4.67 -22.76 -13.39
#